data_AF-A0A4Y2WQ61-F1
#
_entry.id   AF-A0A4Y2WQ61-F1
#
_cell.length_a   1.000
_cell.length_b   1.000
_cell.length_c   1.000
_cell.angle_alpha   90.00
_cell.angle_beta   90.00
_cell.angle_gamma   90.00
#
_symmetry.space_group_name_H-M   'P 1'
#
loop_
_entity.id
_entity.type
_entity.pdbx_description
1 polymer ?
#
loop_
_entity_poly.entity_id
_entity_poly.type
_entity_poly.pdbx_seq_one_letter_code
_entity_poly.pdbx_strand_id
1 'polypeptide(L)'
;RQRDPRLNEILYPKYSEKRATEILSAYEPNEELVKECRMSKDGFIRYLMSDENAPVFLDKLDIYMEMDQPLAHYYINSSHNTYLSGRQFGGKSSVEMYRQVLLAGC
;
A
#
# COMPACT_ATOMS: atom_id res chain seq x y z
N ARG A 1 -11.00 -9.78 -12.17
CA ARG A 1 -11.82 -8.58 -11.85
C ARG A 1 -11.05 -7.80 -10.80
N GLN A 2 -10.82 -6.49 -10.97
CA GLN A 2 -9.91 -5.71 -10.10
C GLN A 2 -10.57 -5.04 -8.89
N ARG A 3 -11.91 -4.99 -8.82
CA ARG A 3 -12.63 -4.35 -7.72
C ARG A 3 -12.89 -5.34 -6.58
N ASP A 4 -12.60 -4.92 -5.34
CA ASP A 4 -13.05 -5.61 -4.13
C ASP A 4 -14.58 -5.45 -3.98
N PRO A 5 -15.35 -6.56 -3.96
CA PRO A 5 -16.82 -6.51 -3.88
C PRO A 5 -17.34 -6.00 -2.52
N ARG A 6 -16.50 -5.92 -1.49
CA ARG A 6 -16.89 -5.44 -0.15
C ARG A 6 -16.94 -3.92 -0.05
N LEU A 7 -16.37 -3.20 -1.02
CA LEU A 7 -16.29 -1.73 -0.99
C LEU A 7 -17.63 -1.07 -1.34
N ASN A 8 -18.03 -0.11 -0.51
CA ASN A 8 -19.21 0.71 -0.72
C ASN A 8 -19.12 1.49 -2.05
N GLU A 9 -20.18 1.48 -2.86
CA GLU A 9 -20.18 2.09 -4.20
C GLU A 9 -20.27 3.62 -4.20
N ILE A 10 -20.71 4.24 -3.10
CA ILE A 10 -20.76 5.70 -2.95
C ILE A 10 -19.37 6.22 -2.56
N LEU A 11 -18.75 5.60 -1.56
CA LEU A 11 -17.39 5.99 -1.11
C LEU A 11 -16.32 5.63 -2.13
N TYR A 12 -16.48 4.50 -2.83
CA TYR A 12 -15.57 4.01 -3.86
C TYR A 12 -16.36 3.79 -5.15
N PRO A 13 -16.61 4.84 -5.95
CA PRO A 13 -17.37 4.72 -7.18
C PRO A 13 -16.68 3.82 -8.22
N LYS A 14 -17.47 3.32 -9.17
CA LYS A 14 -16.93 2.60 -10.33
C LYS A 14 -16.22 3.60 -11.26
N TYR A 15 -15.24 3.12 -12.02
CA TYR A 15 -14.62 3.96 -13.05
C TYR A 15 -15.64 4.39 -14.09
N SER A 16 -15.63 5.68 -14.40
CA SER A 16 -16.37 6.27 -15.50
C SER A 16 -15.61 6.10 -16.81
N GLU A 17 -16.29 6.30 -17.94
CA GLU A 17 -15.65 6.30 -19.26
C GLU A 17 -14.53 7.34 -19.33
N LYS A 18 -14.76 8.56 -18.78
CA LYS A 18 -13.74 9.60 -18.68
C LYS A 18 -12.48 9.11 -17.97
N ARG A 19 -12.65 8.41 -16.83
CA ARG A 19 -11.50 7.86 -16.09
C ARG A 19 -10.78 6.78 -16.89
N ALA A 20 -11.52 5.93 -17.60
CA ALA A 20 -10.92 4.92 -18.47
C ALA A 20 -10.07 5.56 -19.59
N THR A 21 -10.54 6.67 -20.17
CA THR A 21 -9.77 7.43 -21.18
C THR A 21 -8.51 8.06 -20.58
N GLU A 22 -8.57 8.60 -19.36
CA GLU A 22 -7.39 9.13 -18.65
C GLU A 22 -6.33 8.04 -18.41
N ILE A 23 -6.76 6.87 -17.93
CA ILE A 23 -5.87 5.71 -17.72
C ILE A 23 -5.24 5.28 -19.05
N LEU A 24 -6.05 5.21 -20.11
CA LEU A 24 -5.59 4.82 -21.43
C LEU A 24 -4.54 5.81 -21.96
N SER A 25 -4.79 7.11 -21.84
CA SER A 25 -3.83 8.15 -22.23
C SER A 25 -2.56 8.15 -21.37
N ALA A 26 -2.62 7.69 -20.12
CA ALA A 26 -1.46 7.67 -19.22
C ALA A 26 -0.52 6.48 -19.50
N TYR A 27 -1.07 5.34 -19.92
CA TYR A 27 -0.29 4.09 -20.01
C TYR A 27 -0.10 3.56 -21.43
N GLU A 28 -0.91 3.96 -22.42
CA GLU A 28 -0.72 3.54 -23.81
C GLU A 28 0.36 4.39 -24.51
N PRO A 29 1.46 3.78 -24.98
CA PRO A 29 2.52 4.52 -25.66
C PRO A 29 2.15 4.97 -27.09
N ASN A 30 1.21 4.29 -27.77
CA ASN A 30 0.84 4.62 -29.14
C ASN A 30 -0.35 5.60 -29.20
N GLU A 31 -0.09 6.84 -29.62
CA GLU A 31 -1.11 7.89 -29.75
C GLU A 31 -2.25 7.54 -30.73
N GLU A 32 -2.02 6.74 -31.75
CA GLU A 32 -3.08 6.31 -32.68
C GLU A 32 -4.09 5.40 -31.97
N LEU A 33 -3.59 4.46 -31.15
CA LEU A 33 -4.44 3.60 -30.33
C LEU A 33 -5.18 4.40 -29.26
N VAL A 34 -4.54 5.45 -28.70
CA VAL A 34 -5.21 6.37 -27.77
C VAL A 34 -6.42 7.05 -28.44
N LYS A 35 -6.25 7.55 -29.67
CA LYS A 35 -7.34 8.17 -30.44
C LYS A 35 -8.46 7.19 -30.79
N GLU A 36 -8.13 5.93 -31.01
CA GLU A 36 -9.10 4.85 -31.24
C GLU A 36 -9.74 4.30 -29.94
N CYS A 37 -9.38 4.83 -28.76
CA CYS A 37 -9.78 4.30 -27.46
C CYS A 37 -9.41 2.82 -27.26
N ARG A 38 -8.22 2.41 -27.72
CA ARG A 38 -7.71 1.04 -27.64
C ARG A 38 -6.42 0.99 -26.84
N MET A 39 -6.17 -0.16 -26.23
CA MET A 39 -4.98 -0.43 -25.43
C MET A 39 -4.23 -1.62 -26.02
N SER A 40 -2.94 -1.46 -26.20
CA SER A 40 -2.01 -2.51 -26.63
C SER A 40 -1.67 -3.44 -25.46
N LYS A 41 -1.04 -4.58 -25.78
CA LYS A 41 -0.49 -5.47 -24.75
C LYS A 41 0.51 -4.75 -23.83
N ASP A 42 1.37 -3.90 -24.40
CA ASP A 42 2.38 -3.17 -23.63
C ASP A 42 1.74 -2.14 -22.70
N GLY A 43 0.78 -1.35 -23.23
CA GLY A 43 0.01 -0.40 -22.42
C GLY A 43 -0.75 -1.08 -21.28
N PHE A 44 -1.30 -2.28 -21.53
CA PHE A 44 -1.96 -3.07 -20.49
C PHE A 44 -0.99 -3.57 -19.42
N ILE A 45 0.20 -4.02 -19.79
CA ILE A 45 1.24 -4.44 -18.82
C ILE A 45 1.67 -3.25 -17.96
N ARG A 46 1.84 -2.06 -18.56
CA ARG A 46 2.16 -0.82 -17.83
C ARG A 46 1.07 -0.47 -16.83
N TYR A 47 -0.21 -0.57 -17.22
CA TYR A 47 -1.34 -0.38 -16.31
C TYR A 47 -1.33 -1.39 -15.15
N LEU A 48 -1.06 -2.67 -15.41
CA LEU A 48 -1.03 -3.70 -14.36
C LEU A 48 0.08 -3.47 -13.32
N MET A 49 1.19 -2.85 -13.73
CA MET A 49 2.33 -2.52 -12.86
C MET A 49 2.25 -1.13 -12.24
N SER A 50 1.22 -0.34 -12.55
CA SER A 50 1.08 1.01 -12.02
C SER A 50 0.35 1.04 -10.68
N ASP A 51 0.40 2.19 -10.03
CA ASP A 51 -0.29 2.45 -8.76
C ASP A 51 -1.82 2.33 -8.86
N GLU A 52 -2.40 2.44 -10.07
CA GLU A 52 -3.83 2.22 -10.32
C GLU A 52 -4.27 0.77 -10.05
N ASN A 53 -3.32 -0.16 -10.06
CA ASN A 53 -3.54 -1.58 -9.83
C ASN A 53 -2.67 -2.12 -8.66
N ALA A 54 -2.35 -1.25 -7.70
CA ALA A 54 -1.61 -1.65 -6.49
C ALA A 54 -2.35 -2.78 -5.74
N PRO A 55 -1.62 -3.79 -5.20
CA PRO A 55 -2.24 -4.90 -4.47
C PRO A 55 -2.75 -4.50 -3.08
N VAL A 56 -2.45 -3.26 -2.65
CA VAL A 56 -2.81 -2.70 -1.35
C VAL A 56 -3.51 -1.36 -1.54
N PHE A 57 -4.33 -1.00 -0.55
CA PHE A 57 -4.94 0.32 -0.45
C PHE A 57 -3.87 1.34 -0.09
N LEU A 58 -3.47 2.17 -1.06
CA LEU A 58 -2.39 3.15 -0.89
C LEU A 58 -2.73 4.21 0.16
N ASP A 59 -4.01 4.56 0.32
CA ASP A 59 -4.53 5.45 1.36
C ASP A 59 -4.36 4.90 2.78
N LYS A 60 -4.18 3.59 2.93
CA LYS A 60 -3.94 2.93 4.23
C LYS A 60 -2.46 2.77 4.58
N LEU A 61 -1.56 3.28 3.75
CA LEU A 61 -0.12 3.26 4.04
C LEU A 61 0.30 4.37 5.00
N ASP A 62 -0.48 5.46 5.07
CA ASP A 62 -0.28 6.57 6.02
C ASP A 62 -1.14 6.39 7.28
N ILE A 63 -1.09 7.34 8.21
CA ILE A 63 -1.96 7.36 9.41
C ILE A 63 -3.42 7.58 8.97
N TYR A 64 -4.18 6.49 8.91
CA TYR A 64 -5.59 6.49 8.50
C TYR A 64 -6.58 6.19 9.63
N MET A 65 -6.09 5.73 10.79
CA MET A 65 -6.92 5.41 11.95
C MET A 65 -7.14 6.65 12.82
N GLU A 66 -8.27 6.71 13.53
CA GLU A 66 -8.48 7.76 14.54
C GLU A 66 -7.47 7.59 15.67
N MET A 67 -6.70 8.65 15.99
CA MET A 67 -5.64 8.64 17.00
C MET A 67 -6.02 9.32 18.32
N ASP A 68 -7.29 9.72 18.48
CA ASP A 68 -7.81 10.44 19.65
C ASP A 68 -8.54 9.53 20.67
N GLN A 69 -8.58 8.22 20.43
CA GLN A 69 -9.20 7.26 21.35
C GLN A 69 -8.27 7.00 22.57
N PRO A 70 -8.77 6.42 23.67
CA PRO A 70 -7.91 6.01 24.78
C PRO A 70 -6.85 4.98 24.38
N LEU A 71 -5.68 5.01 25.03
CA LEU A 71 -4.53 4.13 24.69
C LEU A 71 -4.88 2.63 24.66
N ALA A 72 -5.80 2.19 25.53
CA ALA A 72 -6.23 0.79 25.62
C ALA A 72 -6.99 0.29 24.38
N HIS A 73 -7.39 1.17 23.45
CA HIS A 73 -8.10 0.81 22.22
C HIS A 73 -7.15 0.47 21.06
N TYR A 74 -5.84 0.65 21.23
CA TYR A 74 -4.85 0.43 20.18
C TYR A 74 -4.03 -0.82 20.45
N TYR A 75 -3.73 -1.54 19.37
CA TYR A 75 -2.62 -2.49 19.38
C TYR A 75 -1.31 -1.72 19.26
N ILE A 76 -0.40 -1.94 20.22
CA ILE A 76 0.89 -1.24 20.30
C ILE A 76 1.99 -2.24 19.96
N ASN A 77 2.78 -1.92 18.94
CA ASN A 77 3.97 -2.70 18.61
C ASN A 77 4.92 -2.68 19.82
N SER A 78 5.29 -3.85 20.31
CA SER A 78 5.99 -4.01 21.59
C SER A 78 7.11 -5.03 21.46
N SER A 79 8.23 -4.74 22.11
CA SER A 79 9.41 -5.61 22.13
C SER A 79 9.65 -6.15 23.53
N HIS A 80 10.11 -7.40 23.61
CA HIS A 80 10.48 -8.05 24.86
C HIS A 80 11.97 -8.41 24.82
N ASN A 81 12.69 -8.13 25.92
CA ASN A 81 14.14 -8.32 26.01
C ASN A 81 14.91 -7.68 24.84
N THR A 82 14.56 -6.43 24.50
CA THR A 82 15.06 -5.67 23.34
C THR A 82 16.58 -5.61 23.24
N TYR A 83 17.30 -5.68 24.36
CA TYR A 83 18.75 -5.68 24.39
C TYR A 83 19.38 -6.95 23.80
N LEU A 84 18.67 -8.08 23.75
CA LEU A 84 19.21 -9.36 23.27
C LEU A 84 19.26 -9.40 21.75
N SER A 85 20.44 -9.62 21.18
CA SER A 85 20.62 -9.79 19.75
C SER A 85 20.57 -11.26 19.29
N GLY A 86 20.11 -12.18 20.15
CA GLY A 86 20.21 -13.62 19.90
C GLY A 86 19.52 -14.49 20.96
N ARG A 87 20.15 -15.60 21.34
CA ARG A 87 19.58 -16.58 22.29
C ARG A 87 19.25 -15.96 23.64
N GLN A 88 18.20 -16.44 24.30
CA GLN A 88 17.82 -16.02 25.66
C GLN A 88 18.90 -16.37 26.70
N PHE A 89 19.62 -17.48 26.49
CA PHE A 89 20.72 -17.91 27.35
C PHE A 89 22.04 -17.89 26.57
N GLY A 90 23.09 -17.33 27.19
CA GLY A 90 24.41 -17.18 26.57
C GLY A 90 24.44 -16.23 25.37
N GLY A 91 23.36 -15.48 25.12
CA GLY A 91 23.28 -14.47 24.07
C GLY A 91 24.00 -13.17 24.47
N LYS A 92 24.37 -12.38 23.47
CA LYS A 92 24.98 -11.06 23.67
C LYS A 92 23.90 -9.98 23.78
N SER A 93 24.17 -9.00 24.62
CA SER A 93 23.38 -7.77 24.73
C SER A 93 23.99 -6.68 23.86
N SER A 94 23.16 -5.87 23.19
CA SER A 94 23.59 -4.76 22.34
C SER A 94 22.70 -3.53 22.52
N VAL A 95 23.33 -2.36 22.65
CA VAL A 95 22.62 -1.07 22.66
C VAL A 95 22.03 -0.76 21.30
N GLU A 96 22.68 -1.19 20.21
CA GLU A 96 22.21 -0.99 18.85
C GLU A 96 20.83 -1.62 18.61
N MET A 97 20.48 -2.66 19.38
CA MET A 97 19.16 -3.27 19.21
C MET A 97 18.01 -2.36 19.61
N TYR A 98 18.18 -1.49 20.61
CA TYR A 98 17.16 -0.49 20.92
C TYR A 98 16.96 0.48 19.75
N ARG A 99 18.04 0.91 19.09
CA ARG A 99 17.95 1.79 17.92
C ARG A 99 17.19 1.12 16.78
N GLN A 100 17.53 -0.12 16.45
CA GLN A 100 16.90 -0.84 15.33
C GLN A 100 15.42 -1.12 15.58
N VAL A 101 15.05 -1.49 16.81
CA VAL A 101 13.66 -1.77 17.18
C VAL A 101 12.81 -0.50 17.13
N LEU A 102 13.31 0.63 17.62
CA LEU A 102 12.62 1.92 17.50
C LEU A 102 12.47 2.37 16.04
N LEU A 103 13.50 2.18 15.21
CA LEU A 103 13.44 2.50 13.77
C LEU A 103 12.43 1.62 13.01
N ALA A 104 12.19 0.39 13.47
CA ALA A 104 11.18 -0.50 12.90
C ALA A 104 9.73 -0.15 13.32
N GLY A 105 9.55 0.86 14.19
CA GLY A 105 8.24 1.32 14.66
C GLY A 105 7.70 0.55 15.87
N CYS A 106 8.60 0.01 16.70
CA CYS A 106 8.27 -0.49 18.04
C CYS A 106 8.59 0.58 19.09
#